data_AF-A0A833ASD0-F1
#
_entry.id   AF-A0A833ASD0-F1
#
_cell.length_a   1.000
_cell.length_b   1.000
_cell.length_c   1.000
_cell.angle_alpha   90.00
_cell.angle_beta   90.00
_cell.angle_gamma   90.00
#
_symmetry.space_group_name_H-M   'P 1'
#
loop_
_entity.id
_entity.type
_entity.pdbx_description
1 polymer ?
#
loop_
_entity_poly.entity_id
_entity_poly.type
_entity_poly.pdbx_seq_one_letter_code
_entity_poly.pdbx_strand_id
1 'polypeptide(L)'
;SLDFISSAITNSEGDIFKENLIELVNSPEISHPLLHAALSRLSGFDDERIEGIITNLLQSDEAEKINAASRALYNRKQYGFKIDSATWQNALQQRLESNFHQVENLGATITTFAHLSPENAKPFLERILDSKAEEGNEIALHIAKTLNLSPSNESINSSFKILNKNKNAFTDHYAVELCLRDLAISNKEIVSEIAQNKDDVSIFTFLTAVSLCDNTEFIRHKDKIITFLKHENPEIRLLAVDALRTMLPSEEEVEILKQHISSEKDTAVRSRISLYIGE
;
A
#
# COMPACT_ATOMS: atom_id res chain seq x y z
N SER A 1 -8.39 9.76 26.42
CA SER A 1 -9.32 10.20 25.34
C SER A 1 -8.53 11.00 24.31
N LEU A 2 -9.06 11.17 23.10
CA LEU A 2 -8.51 12.11 22.09
C LEU A 2 -8.37 13.55 22.66
N ASP A 3 -9.18 13.89 23.67
CA ASP A 3 -9.10 15.16 24.39
C ASP A 3 -7.81 15.33 25.20
N PHE A 4 -7.22 14.24 25.74
CA PHE A 4 -5.94 14.29 26.47
C PHE A 4 -4.76 14.58 25.53
N ILE A 5 -4.81 14.05 24.30
CA ILE A 5 -3.79 14.33 23.27
C ILE A 5 -3.94 15.76 22.75
N SER A 6 -5.17 16.25 22.57
CA SER A 6 -5.40 17.66 22.20
C SER A 6 -4.99 18.63 23.30
N SER A 7 -5.23 18.32 24.57
CA SER A 7 -4.87 19.20 25.70
C SER A 7 -3.36 19.27 25.97
N ALA A 8 -2.62 18.19 25.70
CA ALA A 8 -1.17 18.16 25.83
C ALA A 8 -0.46 19.06 24.78
N ILE A 9 -1.09 19.29 23.61
CA ILE A 9 -0.55 20.14 22.54
C ILE A 9 -0.73 21.64 22.84
N THR A 10 -1.66 22.01 23.74
CA THR A 10 -2.05 23.41 23.97
C THR A 10 -1.39 24.11 25.19
N ASN A 11 -0.59 23.40 26.00
CA ASN A 11 0.09 23.95 27.18
C ASN A 11 1.61 23.76 27.12
N SER A 12 2.37 24.35 28.04
CA SER A 12 3.85 24.26 28.16
C SER A 12 4.44 22.83 28.12
N GLU A 13 3.63 21.80 28.34
CA GLU A 13 4.00 20.38 28.17
C GLU A 13 4.13 19.98 26.69
N GLY A 14 3.36 20.60 25.79
CA GLY A 14 3.43 20.40 24.34
C GLY A 14 4.72 20.95 23.74
N ASP A 15 5.21 22.07 24.26
CA ASP A 15 6.51 22.63 23.87
C ASP A 15 7.66 21.74 24.34
N ILE A 16 7.64 21.28 25.60
CA ILE A 16 8.66 20.34 26.12
C ILE A 16 8.63 19.02 25.33
N PHE A 17 7.43 18.50 25.04
CA PHE A 17 7.29 17.29 24.24
C PHE A 17 7.81 17.47 22.80
N LYS A 18 7.51 18.61 22.16
CA LYS A 18 8.05 18.97 20.84
C LYS A 18 9.57 19.07 20.84
N GLU A 19 10.17 19.75 21.83
CA GLU A 19 11.63 19.85 21.93
C GLU A 19 12.28 18.48 22.12
N ASN A 20 11.70 17.60 22.96
CA ASN A 20 12.18 16.23 23.13
C ASN A 20 12.10 15.43 21.83
N LEU A 21 11.04 15.62 21.04
CA LEU A 21 10.93 14.98 19.72
C LEU A 21 11.99 15.51 18.74
N ILE A 22 12.27 16.82 18.76
CA ILE A 22 13.34 17.43 17.94
C ILE A 22 14.71 16.89 18.33
N GLU A 23 14.99 16.76 19.62
CA GLU A 23 16.25 16.16 20.10
C GLU A 23 16.35 14.69 19.65
N LEU A 24 15.25 13.94 19.80
CA LEU A 24 15.20 12.53 19.42
C LEU A 24 15.51 12.32 17.93
N VAL A 25 14.85 13.06 17.01
CA VAL A 25 15.07 12.89 15.56
C VAL A 25 16.47 13.29 15.10
N ASN A 26 17.15 14.17 15.84
CA ASN A 26 18.53 14.55 15.56
C ASN A 26 19.56 13.61 16.21
N SER A 27 19.12 12.63 17.00
CA SER A 27 20.02 11.64 17.60
C SER A 27 20.64 10.75 16.51
N PRO A 28 21.97 10.61 16.46
CA PRO A 28 22.64 9.77 15.45
C PRO A 28 22.32 8.28 15.61
N GLU A 29 21.87 7.85 16.79
CA GLU A 29 21.58 6.46 17.14
C GLU A 29 20.09 6.12 17.09
N ILE A 30 19.23 7.03 16.59
CA ILE A 30 17.80 6.77 16.52
C ILE A 30 17.50 5.56 15.61
N SER A 31 16.70 4.62 16.11
CA SER A 31 16.24 3.50 15.29
C SER A 31 15.18 3.96 14.27
N HIS A 32 15.14 3.32 13.11
CA HIS A 32 14.20 3.70 12.05
C HIS A 32 12.72 3.72 12.51
N PRO A 33 12.20 2.75 13.28
CA PRO A 33 10.82 2.81 13.77
C PRO A 33 10.56 4.03 14.67
N LEU A 34 11.53 4.39 15.52
CA LEU A 34 11.42 5.57 16.39
C LEU A 34 11.49 6.86 15.58
N LEU A 35 12.34 6.91 14.55
CA LEU A 35 12.42 8.05 13.64
C LEU A 35 11.08 8.29 12.92
N HIS A 36 10.47 7.24 12.38
CA HIS A 36 9.15 7.32 11.76
C HIS A 36 8.07 7.83 12.72
N ALA A 37 8.04 7.29 13.95
CA ALA A 37 7.06 7.69 14.96
C ALA A 37 7.25 9.16 15.37
N ALA A 38 8.49 9.58 15.63
CA ALA A 38 8.82 10.92 16.05
C ALA A 38 8.50 11.96 14.95
N LEU A 39 8.91 11.71 13.71
CA LEU A 39 8.62 12.61 12.58
C LEU A 39 7.13 12.69 12.25
N SER A 40 6.39 11.58 12.36
CA SER A 40 4.94 11.58 12.18
C SER A 40 4.24 12.50 13.19
N ARG A 41 4.69 12.50 14.45
CA ARG A 41 4.20 13.39 15.50
C ARG A 41 4.63 14.84 15.29
N LEU A 42 5.91 15.06 14.98
CA LEU A 42 6.44 16.41 14.67
C LEU A 42 5.67 17.07 13.53
N SER A 43 5.27 16.30 12.51
CA SER A 43 4.55 16.83 11.34
C SER A 43 3.26 17.60 11.68
N GLY A 44 2.65 17.34 12.85
CA GLY A 44 1.46 18.04 13.32
C GLY A 44 1.72 19.37 14.04
N PHE A 45 2.97 19.74 14.32
CA PHE A 45 3.31 21.00 14.97
C PHE A 45 3.61 22.11 13.96
N ASP A 46 3.12 23.31 14.27
CA ASP A 46 3.42 24.55 13.54
C ASP A 46 4.77 25.12 13.98
N ASP A 47 5.86 24.50 13.52
CA ASP A 47 7.24 24.93 13.82
C ASP A 47 8.09 24.86 12.55
N GLU A 48 8.69 25.99 12.17
CA GLU A 48 9.49 26.12 10.94
C GLU A 48 10.75 25.24 10.96
N ARG A 49 11.28 24.91 12.16
CA ARG A 49 12.45 24.03 12.28
C ARG A 49 12.18 22.63 11.75
N ILE A 50 10.93 22.17 11.81
CA ILE A 50 10.54 20.82 11.38
C ILE A 50 10.73 20.66 9.87
N GLU A 51 10.45 21.71 9.09
CA GLU A 51 10.70 21.69 7.64
C GLU A 51 12.19 21.52 7.38
N GLY A 52 13.06 22.27 8.08
CA GLY A 52 14.51 22.12 7.97
C GLY A 52 15.00 20.70 8.33
N ILE A 53 14.46 20.09 9.39
CA ILE A 53 14.78 18.71 9.76
C ILE A 53 14.39 17.74 8.64
N ILE A 54 13.17 17.87 8.11
CA ILE A 54 12.67 17.01 7.02
C ILE A 54 13.53 17.18 5.77
N THR A 55 13.86 18.42 5.39
CA THR A 55 14.72 18.71 4.23
C THR A 55 16.10 18.08 4.38
N ASN A 56 16.72 18.17 5.56
CA ASN A 56 18.02 17.55 5.81
C ASN A 56 17.95 16.02 5.72
N LEU A 57 16.90 15.41 6.25
CA LEU A 57 16.72 13.95 6.19
C LEU A 57 16.42 13.46 4.77
N LEU A 58 15.76 14.27 3.93
CA LEU A 58 15.59 13.96 2.50
C LEU A 58 16.91 13.94 1.72
N GLN A 59 17.95 14.61 2.23
CA GLN A 59 19.30 14.62 1.67
C GLN A 59 20.19 13.50 2.22
N SER A 60 19.66 12.63 3.09
CA SER A 60 20.42 11.50 3.63
C SER A 60 20.73 10.47 2.54
N ASP A 61 21.84 9.74 2.71
CA ASP A 61 22.12 8.56 1.88
C ASP A 61 21.33 7.33 2.34
N GLU A 62 20.83 7.32 3.58
CA GLU A 62 20.06 6.22 4.18
C GLU A 62 18.60 6.24 3.69
N ALA A 63 18.20 5.15 3.02
CA ALA A 63 16.88 5.04 2.39
C ALA A 63 15.72 5.15 3.40
N GLU A 64 15.90 4.62 4.60
CA GLU A 64 14.92 4.65 5.68
C GLU A 64 14.68 6.08 6.20
N LYS A 65 15.75 6.87 6.33
CA LYS A 65 15.65 8.28 6.77
C LYS A 65 14.87 9.11 5.77
N ILE A 66 15.13 8.89 4.49
CA ILE A 66 14.43 9.54 3.37
C ILE A 66 12.95 9.14 3.34
N ASN A 67 12.64 7.86 3.52
CA ASN A 67 11.26 7.36 3.56
C ASN A 67 10.50 8.00 4.72
N ALA A 68 11.12 8.07 5.92
CA ALA A 68 10.55 8.73 7.07
C ALA A 68 10.31 10.23 6.83
N ALA A 69 11.28 10.92 6.21
CA ALA A 69 11.18 12.33 5.85
C ALA A 69 10.11 12.60 4.78
N SER A 70 10.00 11.75 3.76
CA SER A 70 8.98 11.84 2.71
C SER A 70 7.57 11.74 3.30
N ARG A 71 7.34 10.75 4.19
CA ARG A 71 6.05 10.61 4.89
C ARG A 71 5.75 11.81 5.79
N ALA A 72 6.76 12.34 6.48
CA ALA A 72 6.61 13.52 7.32
C ALA A 72 6.19 14.75 6.49
N LEU A 73 6.84 14.95 5.34
CA LEU A 73 6.52 16.02 4.40
C LEU A 73 5.07 15.90 3.88
N TYR A 74 4.66 14.69 3.50
CA TYR A 74 3.28 14.40 3.10
C TYR A 74 2.29 14.77 4.22
N ASN A 75 2.55 14.34 5.45
CA ASN A 75 1.69 14.63 6.60
C ASN A 75 1.58 16.13 6.88
N ARG A 76 2.69 16.89 6.80
CA ARG A 76 2.66 18.34 6.99
C ARG A 76 1.71 19.03 6.01
N LYS A 77 1.71 18.60 4.75
CA LYS A 77 0.78 19.13 3.73
C LYS A 77 -0.67 18.80 4.09
N GLN A 78 -0.94 17.57 4.53
CA GLN A 78 -2.27 17.14 4.97
C GLN A 78 -2.80 17.96 6.15
N TYR A 79 -1.91 18.37 7.06
CA TYR A 79 -2.26 19.27 8.16
C TYR A 79 -2.41 20.75 7.74
N GLY A 80 -2.21 21.08 6.46
CA GLY A 80 -2.41 22.42 5.92
C GLY A 80 -1.22 23.37 6.09
N PHE A 81 -0.06 22.87 6.54
CA PHE A 81 1.14 23.70 6.64
C PHE A 81 1.65 24.08 5.24
N LYS A 82 2.13 25.33 5.12
CA LYS A 82 2.84 25.78 3.93
C LYS A 82 4.20 25.09 3.90
N ILE A 83 4.61 24.64 2.72
CA ILE A 83 5.88 23.96 2.49
C ILE A 83 6.53 24.62 1.27
N ASP A 84 7.81 24.98 1.35
CA ASP A 84 8.52 25.60 0.24
C ASP A 84 8.70 24.63 -0.94
N SER A 85 7.88 24.80 -1.97
CA SER A 85 7.76 23.86 -3.08
C SER A 85 9.06 23.59 -3.83
N ALA A 86 9.97 24.54 -3.96
CA ALA A 86 11.17 24.35 -4.78
C ALA A 86 12.18 23.39 -4.12
N THR A 87 12.38 23.53 -2.81
CA THR A 87 13.45 22.85 -2.08
C THR A 87 13.19 21.34 -1.98
N TRP A 88 11.99 20.94 -1.56
CA TRP A 88 11.68 19.50 -1.44
C TRP A 88 11.36 18.83 -2.79
N GLN A 89 10.86 19.56 -3.80
CA GLN A 89 10.65 18.97 -5.14
C GLN A 89 11.97 18.49 -5.72
N ASN A 90 13.00 19.33 -5.67
CA ASN A 90 14.33 18.96 -6.14
C ASN A 90 14.91 17.79 -5.35
N ALA A 91 14.76 17.78 -4.01
CA ALA A 91 15.24 16.68 -3.17
C ALA A 91 14.54 15.34 -3.48
N LEU A 92 13.20 15.35 -3.60
CA LEU A 92 12.44 14.15 -3.95
C LEU A 92 12.78 13.66 -5.36
N GLN A 93 12.87 14.57 -6.33
CA GLN A 93 13.22 14.21 -7.71
C GLN A 93 14.63 13.64 -7.82
N GLN A 94 15.64 14.30 -7.24
CA GLN A 94 17.02 13.81 -7.22
C GLN A 94 17.13 12.45 -6.54
N ARG A 95 16.33 12.20 -5.49
CA ARG A 95 16.34 10.90 -4.82
C ARG A 95 15.74 9.80 -5.67
N LEU A 96 14.62 10.11 -6.33
CA LEU A 96 14.05 9.20 -7.32
C LEU A 96 15.13 8.89 -8.36
N GLU A 97 15.76 9.91 -8.97
CA GLU A 97 16.86 9.75 -9.96
C GLU A 97 18.05 8.90 -9.48
N SER A 98 18.49 9.08 -8.24
CA SER A 98 19.72 8.45 -7.73
C SER A 98 19.54 7.02 -7.20
N ASN A 99 18.32 6.62 -6.81
CA ASN A 99 18.12 5.35 -6.08
C ASN A 99 17.10 4.40 -6.71
N PHE A 100 16.80 4.56 -8.00
CA PHE A 100 15.87 3.69 -8.73
C PHE A 100 16.22 2.19 -8.73
N HIS A 101 17.43 1.81 -8.32
CA HIS A 101 17.84 0.41 -8.19
C HIS A 101 17.50 -0.19 -6.81
N GLN A 102 17.18 0.64 -5.79
CA GLN A 102 16.82 0.20 -4.45
C GLN A 102 15.31 0.26 -4.28
N VAL A 103 14.69 -0.87 -4.62
CA VAL A 103 13.25 -1.00 -4.85
C VAL A 103 12.43 -0.78 -3.56
N GLU A 104 12.91 -1.29 -2.43
CA GLU A 104 12.14 -1.44 -1.18
C GLU A 104 11.77 -0.11 -0.49
N ASN A 105 12.25 1.05 -0.95
CA ASN A 105 12.16 2.31 -0.20
C ASN A 105 11.66 3.54 -0.98
N LEU A 106 11.26 3.41 -2.25
CA LEU A 106 10.85 4.57 -3.05
C LEU A 106 9.35 4.85 -3.03
N GLY A 107 8.51 3.92 -2.55
CA GLY A 107 7.05 4.07 -2.61
C GLY A 107 6.53 5.33 -1.92
N ALA A 108 7.00 5.61 -0.69
CA ALA A 108 6.62 6.82 0.03
C ALA A 108 7.09 8.10 -0.67
N THR A 109 8.30 8.08 -1.26
CA THR A 109 8.87 9.19 -2.02
C THR A 109 8.04 9.48 -3.27
N ILE A 110 7.66 8.45 -4.03
CA ILE A 110 6.80 8.56 -5.23
C ILE A 110 5.44 9.15 -4.87
N THR A 111 4.78 8.60 -3.85
CA THR A 111 3.46 9.07 -3.39
C THR A 111 3.53 10.52 -2.91
N THR A 112 4.57 10.86 -2.13
CA THR A 112 4.78 12.21 -1.64
C THR A 112 5.02 13.19 -2.79
N PHE A 113 5.87 12.84 -3.75
CA PHE A 113 6.17 13.70 -4.89
C PHE A 113 4.94 13.96 -5.77
N ALA A 114 4.19 12.90 -6.10
CA ALA A 114 2.96 13.02 -6.86
C ALA A 114 1.88 13.84 -6.17
N HIS A 115 1.77 13.71 -4.84
CA HIS A 115 0.77 14.45 -4.07
C HIS A 115 1.10 15.94 -3.97
N LEU A 116 2.38 16.26 -3.71
CA LEU A 116 2.77 17.63 -3.45
C LEU A 116 3.03 18.44 -4.74
N SER A 117 3.42 17.78 -5.83
CA SER A 117 3.72 18.42 -7.11
C SER A 117 3.15 17.64 -8.30
N PRO A 118 1.81 17.51 -8.41
CA PRO A 118 1.18 16.66 -9.43
C PRO A 118 1.60 17.03 -10.86
N GLU A 119 1.71 18.32 -11.17
CA GLU A 119 2.07 18.83 -12.50
C GLU A 119 3.51 18.46 -12.91
N ASN A 120 4.46 18.46 -11.97
CA ASN A 120 5.86 18.10 -12.26
C ASN A 120 6.09 16.59 -12.11
N ALA A 121 5.38 15.95 -11.18
CA ALA A 121 5.56 14.56 -10.87
C ALA A 121 5.02 13.65 -11.96
N LYS A 122 3.86 13.97 -12.56
CA LYS A 122 3.27 13.13 -13.59
C LYS A 122 4.21 12.83 -14.77
N PRO A 123 4.75 13.82 -15.52
CA PRO A 123 5.62 13.53 -16.67
C PRO A 123 6.94 12.87 -16.26
N PHE A 124 7.45 13.17 -15.06
CA PHE A 124 8.66 12.54 -14.53
C PHE A 124 8.43 11.07 -14.19
N LEU A 125 7.36 10.77 -13.46
CA LEU A 125 6.99 9.42 -13.07
C LEU A 125 6.57 8.57 -14.27
N GLU A 126 5.89 9.11 -15.28
CA GLU A 126 5.59 8.41 -16.54
C GLU A 126 6.87 7.97 -17.28
N ARG A 127 7.93 8.80 -17.32
CA ARG A 127 9.21 8.41 -17.91
C ARG A 127 9.87 7.24 -17.17
N ILE A 128 9.75 7.21 -15.85
CA ILE A 128 10.31 6.13 -15.02
C ILE A 128 9.48 4.87 -15.18
N LEU A 129 8.16 5.03 -15.23
CA LEU A 129 7.22 3.94 -15.48
C LEU A 129 7.61 3.16 -16.73
N ASP A 130 7.83 3.84 -17.86
CA ASP A 130 8.18 3.17 -19.12
C ASP A 130 9.49 2.37 -19.01
N SER A 131 10.53 2.96 -18.41
CA SER A 131 11.81 2.27 -18.21
C SER A 131 11.70 1.08 -17.25
N LYS A 132 10.91 1.20 -16.18
CA LYS A 132 10.78 0.16 -15.14
C LYS A 132 9.75 -0.91 -15.47
N ALA A 133 8.81 -0.59 -16.36
CA ALA A 133 7.87 -1.53 -16.93
C ALA A 133 8.58 -2.65 -17.69
N GLU A 134 9.53 -2.28 -18.55
CA GLU A 134 10.32 -3.23 -19.35
C GLU A 134 11.16 -4.17 -18.47
N GLU A 135 11.62 -3.69 -17.31
CA GLU A 135 12.36 -4.48 -16.32
C GLU A 135 11.44 -5.36 -15.45
N GLY A 136 10.11 -5.18 -15.51
CA GLY A 136 9.16 -5.86 -14.64
C GLY A 136 9.31 -5.46 -13.16
N ASN A 137 9.60 -4.20 -12.89
CA ASN A 137 9.92 -3.74 -11.53
C ASN A 137 8.66 -3.26 -10.78
N GLU A 138 8.50 -3.60 -9.49
CA GLU A 138 7.35 -3.20 -8.67
C GLU A 138 7.16 -1.68 -8.53
N ILE A 139 8.23 -0.89 -8.71
CA ILE A 139 8.15 0.57 -8.79
C ILE A 139 7.21 1.02 -9.91
N ALA A 140 7.21 0.32 -11.06
CA ALA A 140 6.32 0.63 -12.17
C ALA A 140 4.85 0.55 -11.74
N LEU A 141 4.48 -0.47 -10.95
CA LEU A 141 3.12 -0.61 -10.43
C LEU A 141 2.80 0.45 -9.37
N HIS A 142 3.75 0.77 -8.50
CA HIS A 142 3.55 1.81 -7.49
C HIS A 142 3.35 3.20 -8.12
N ILE A 143 4.08 3.49 -9.20
CA ILE A 143 3.89 4.70 -10.01
C ILE A 143 2.52 4.69 -10.67
N ALA A 144 2.15 3.59 -11.33
CA ALA A 144 0.85 3.43 -11.99
C ALA A 144 -0.32 3.69 -11.03
N LYS A 145 -0.25 3.12 -9.82
CA LYS A 145 -1.21 3.36 -8.74
C LYS A 145 -1.23 4.82 -8.33
N THR A 146 -0.05 5.39 -8.06
CA THR A 146 0.08 6.78 -7.58
C THR A 146 -0.49 7.78 -8.59
N LEU A 147 -0.31 7.51 -9.89
CA LEU A 147 -0.83 8.33 -10.98
C LEU A 147 -2.26 7.98 -11.39
N ASN A 148 -2.89 6.99 -10.75
CA ASN A 148 -4.22 6.47 -11.07
C ASN A 148 -4.39 6.14 -12.57
N LEU A 149 -3.36 5.55 -13.16
CA LEU A 149 -3.33 5.23 -14.59
C LEU A 149 -4.15 3.95 -14.86
N SER A 150 -4.91 3.98 -15.95
CA SER A 150 -5.68 2.83 -16.45
C SER A 150 -4.74 1.77 -17.06
N PRO A 151 -5.04 0.46 -16.94
CA PRO A 151 -4.32 -0.64 -17.62
C PRO A 151 -4.54 -0.69 -19.12
N SER A 152 -5.38 0.18 -19.68
CA SER A 152 -5.32 0.52 -21.11
C SER A 152 -4.02 1.23 -21.48
N ASN A 153 -3.22 1.66 -20.50
CA ASN A 153 -1.83 2.08 -20.69
C ASN A 153 -0.95 0.85 -20.93
N GLU A 154 -0.34 0.81 -22.11
CA GLU A 154 0.45 -0.33 -22.61
C GLU A 154 1.66 -0.65 -21.72
N SER A 155 2.29 0.36 -21.13
CA SER A 155 3.42 0.20 -20.20
C SER A 155 3.00 -0.48 -18.90
N ILE A 156 1.81 -0.15 -18.37
CA ILE A 156 1.27 -0.76 -17.14
C ILE A 156 0.85 -2.19 -17.38
N ASN A 157 0.17 -2.44 -18.50
CA ASN A 157 -0.24 -3.77 -18.90
C ASN A 157 0.97 -4.70 -19.07
N SER A 158 2.04 -4.19 -19.70
CA SER A 158 3.30 -4.91 -19.87
C SER A 158 4.00 -5.16 -18.52
N SER A 159 4.11 -4.14 -17.66
CA SER A 159 4.65 -4.29 -16.29
C SER A 159 3.91 -5.34 -15.49
N PHE A 160 2.57 -5.26 -15.50
CA PHE A 160 1.69 -6.18 -14.80
C PHE A 160 1.87 -7.61 -15.33
N LYS A 161 1.90 -7.80 -16.65
CA LYS A 161 2.13 -9.11 -17.26
C LYS A 161 3.50 -9.68 -16.90
N ILE A 162 4.55 -8.85 -16.92
CA ILE A 162 5.91 -9.27 -16.56
C ILE A 162 5.98 -9.62 -15.07
N LEU A 163 5.44 -8.79 -14.18
CA LEU A 163 5.40 -9.03 -12.74
C LEU A 163 4.56 -10.26 -12.40
N ASN A 164 3.35 -10.39 -12.95
CA ASN A 164 2.51 -11.55 -12.72
C ASN A 164 3.15 -12.85 -13.26
N LYS A 165 3.83 -12.79 -14.40
CA LYS A 165 4.57 -13.92 -14.98
C LYS A 165 5.81 -14.29 -14.16
N ASN A 166 6.48 -13.31 -13.56
CA ASN A 166 7.76 -13.49 -12.86
C ASN A 166 7.65 -13.34 -11.34
N LYS A 167 6.45 -13.27 -10.76
CA LYS A 167 6.23 -13.01 -9.31
C LYS A 167 7.03 -13.93 -8.37
N ASN A 168 7.30 -15.16 -8.81
CA ASN A 168 8.09 -16.15 -8.08
C ASN A 168 9.62 -15.95 -8.21
N ALA A 169 10.08 -15.01 -9.03
CA ALA A 169 11.49 -14.68 -9.21
C ALA A 169 11.92 -13.44 -8.40
N PHE A 170 10.99 -12.71 -7.81
CA PHE A 170 11.29 -11.56 -6.95
C PHE A 170 11.63 -12.02 -5.54
N THR A 171 12.59 -11.34 -4.89
CA THR A 171 12.99 -11.63 -3.52
C THR A 171 11.96 -11.19 -2.48
N ASP A 172 11.13 -10.20 -2.82
CA ASP A 172 10.03 -9.72 -1.97
C ASP A 172 8.67 -10.03 -2.63
N HIS A 173 8.22 -11.28 -2.46
CA HIS A 173 6.92 -11.72 -2.97
C HIS A 173 5.75 -10.92 -2.38
N TYR A 174 5.90 -10.45 -1.14
CA TYR A 174 4.83 -9.75 -0.42
C TYR A 174 4.60 -8.33 -0.97
N ALA A 175 5.67 -7.60 -1.30
CA ALA A 175 5.56 -6.29 -1.95
C ALA A 175 4.86 -6.39 -3.32
N VAL A 176 5.22 -7.40 -4.13
CA VAL A 176 4.57 -7.67 -5.43
C VAL A 176 3.09 -8.00 -5.25
N GLU A 177 2.72 -8.86 -4.29
CA GLU A 177 1.33 -9.19 -3.97
C GLU A 177 0.51 -7.96 -3.57
N LEU A 178 1.04 -7.11 -2.67
CA LEU A 178 0.37 -5.88 -2.25
C LEU A 178 0.17 -4.92 -3.43
N CYS A 179 1.17 -4.80 -4.31
CA CYS A 179 1.09 -3.94 -5.49
C CYS A 179 0.03 -4.44 -6.48
N LEU A 180 0.03 -5.75 -6.78
CA LEU A 180 -0.97 -6.37 -7.65
C LEU A 180 -2.38 -6.27 -7.07
N ARG A 181 -2.52 -6.49 -5.76
CA ARG A 181 -3.80 -6.32 -5.04
C ARG A 181 -4.32 -4.91 -5.16
N ASP A 182 -3.51 -3.91 -4.82
CA ASP A 182 -3.92 -2.51 -4.80
C ASP A 182 -4.26 -1.99 -6.21
N LEU A 183 -3.54 -2.47 -7.22
CA LEU A 183 -3.83 -2.18 -8.62
C LEU A 183 -5.14 -2.83 -9.08
N ALA A 184 -5.41 -4.07 -8.65
CA ALA A 184 -6.64 -4.79 -8.94
C ALA A 184 -7.87 -4.15 -8.26
N ILE A 185 -7.74 -3.62 -7.04
CA ILE A 185 -8.80 -2.84 -6.37
C ILE A 185 -9.17 -1.61 -7.19
N SER A 186 -8.15 -0.95 -7.74
CA SER A 186 -8.31 0.25 -8.56
C SER A 186 -8.67 -0.09 -10.01
N ASN A 187 -8.69 -1.39 -10.37
CA ASN A 187 -8.92 -1.80 -11.75
C ASN A 187 -9.54 -3.19 -12.00
N LYS A 188 -10.76 -3.17 -12.53
CA LYS A 188 -11.61 -4.33 -12.80
C LYS A 188 -11.05 -5.30 -13.86
N GLU A 189 -10.33 -4.80 -14.87
CA GLU A 189 -9.80 -5.66 -15.95
C GLU A 189 -8.67 -6.58 -15.44
N ILE A 190 -7.88 -6.06 -14.50
CA ILE A 190 -6.75 -6.76 -13.89
C ILE A 190 -7.23 -7.91 -13.02
N VAL A 191 -8.32 -7.73 -12.27
CA VAL A 191 -8.95 -8.79 -11.46
C VAL A 191 -9.27 -10.02 -12.33
N SER A 192 -9.83 -9.79 -13.51
CA SER A 192 -10.15 -10.86 -14.47
C SER A 192 -8.91 -11.58 -15.00
N GLU A 193 -7.80 -10.87 -15.21
CA GLU A 193 -6.53 -11.45 -15.67
C GLU A 193 -5.84 -12.26 -14.56
N ILE A 194 -5.79 -11.74 -13.32
CA ILE A 194 -5.25 -12.48 -12.16
C ILE A 194 -6.04 -13.78 -11.98
N ALA A 195 -7.37 -13.70 -12.08
CA ALA A 195 -8.25 -14.84 -11.91
C ALA A 195 -7.83 -16.03 -12.80
N GLN A 196 -7.38 -15.80 -14.04
CA GLN A 196 -7.06 -16.89 -14.97
C GLN A 196 -5.88 -17.78 -14.52
N ASN A 197 -5.06 -17.29 -13.59
CA ASN A 197 -3.92 -18.02 -13.06
C ASN A 197 -4.35 -19.02 -11.98
N LYS A 198 -3.57 -20.10 -11.85
CA LYS A 198 -3.90 -21.25 -10.99
C LYS A 198 -2.93 -21.47 -9.84
N ASP A 199 -1.86 -20.70 -9.76
CA ASP A 199 -0.92 -20.79 -8.65
C ASP A 199 -1.48 -20.06 -7.42
N ASP A 200 -1.09 -20.55 -6.24
CA ASP A 200 -1.60 -20.09 -4.95
C ASP A 200 -1.46 -18.58 -4.76
N VAL A 201 -0.34 -17.99 -5.18
CA VAL A 201 -0.06 -16.55 -5.05
C VAL A 201 -1.05 -15.73 -5.86
N SER A 202 -1.33 -16.13 -7.11
CA SER A 202 -2.34 -15.45 -7.92
C SER A 202 -3.73 -15.59 -7.33
N ILE A 203 -4.07 -16.77 -6.82
CA ILE A 203 -5.39 -17.01 -6.22
C ILE A 203 -5.56 -16.14 -4.96
N PHE A 204 -4.53 -16.08 -4.12
CA PHE A 204 -4.48 -15.22 -2.94
C PHE A 204 -4.68 -13.74 -3.31
N THR A 205 -3.92 -13.26 -4.30
CA THR A 205 -4.00 -11.88 -4.81
C THR A 205 -5.40 -11.58 -5.36
N PHE A 206 -5.96 -12.50 -6.14
CA PHE A 206 -7.29 -12.39 -6.71
C PHE A 206 -8.39 -12.30 -5.63
N LEU A 207 -8.40 -13.24 -4.67
CA LEU A 207 -9.41 -13.27 -3.60
C LEU A 207 -9.33 -12.02 -2.72
N THR A 208 -8.13 -11.56 -2.41
CA THR A 208 -7.93 -10.34 -1.64
C THR A 208 -8.37 -9.11 -2.43
N ALA A 209 -8.07 -9.03 -3.72
CA ALA A 209 -8.54 -7.93 -4.56
C ALA A 209 -10.08 -7.89 -4.64
N VAL A 210 -10.72 -9.02 -4.93
CA VAL A 210 -12.18 -9.09 -5.10
C VAL A 210 -12.93 -8.72 -3.81
N SER A 211 -12.43 -9.12 -2.65
CA SER A 211 -13.02 -8.75 -1.35
C SER A 211 -12.90 -7.26 -1.02
N LEU A 212 -12.00 -6.53 -1.68
CA LEU A 212 -11.78 -5.10 -1.48
C LEU A 212 -12.35 -4.24 -2.63
N CYS A 213 -12.71 -4.86 -3.76
CA CYS A 213 -13.40 -4.21 -4.88
C CYS A 213 -14.86 -3.90 -4.58
N ASP A 214 -15.48 -3.07 -5.43
CA ASP A 214 -16.94 -2.93 -5.41
C ASP A 214 -17.65 -4.25 -5.74
N ASN A 215 -18.91 -4.34 -5.30
CA ASN A 215 -19.77 -5.52 -5.43
C ASN A 215 -19.89 -6.09 -6.85
N THR A 216 -19.58 -5.31 -7.89
CA THR A 216 -19.68 -5.75 -9.29
C THR A 216 -18.68 -6.84 -9.63
N GLU A 217 -17.44 -6.72 -9.15
CA GLU A 217 -16.37 -7.69 -9.47
C GLU A 217 -16.56 -9.01 -8.72
N PHE A 218 -17.10 -8.94 -7.51
CA PHE A 218 -17.55 -10.14 -6.82
C PHE A 218 -18.61 -10.89 -7.64
N ILE A 219 -19.69 -10.21 -8.06
CA ILE A 219 -20.77 -10.84 -8.84
C ILE A 219 -20.21 -11.48 -10.12
N ARG A 220 -19.32 -10.78 -10.81
CA ARG A 220 -18.67 -11.27 -12.04
C ARG A 220 -17.88 -12.57 -11.81
N HIS A 221 -17.29 -12.75 -10.64
CA HIS A 221 -16.41 -13.88 -10.35
C HIS A 221 -16.92 -14.85 -9.27
N LYS A 222 -18.19 -14.74 -8.85
CA LYS A 222 -18.81 -15.54 -7.78
C LYS A 222 -18.55 -17.04 -7.94
N ASP A 223 -18.86 -17.60 -9.10
CA ASP A 223 -18.69 -19.04 -9.37
C ASP A 223 -17.25 -19.50 -9.17
N LYS A 224 -16.30 -18.66 -9.55
CA LYS A 224 -14.88 -18.95 -9.40
C LYS A 224 -14.42 -18.89 -7.94
N ILE A 225 -14.90 -17.92 -7.17
CA ILE A 225 -14.65 -17.82 -5.73
C ILE A 225 -15.16 -19.08 -5.03
N ILE A 226 -16.37 -19.54 -5.39
CA ILE A 226 -16.94 -20.80 -4.87
C ILE A 226 -16.05 -21.99 -5.18
N THR A 227 -15.39 -22.05 -6.36
CA THR A 227 -14.45 -23.14 -6.65
C THR A 227 -13.26 -23.18 -5.70
N PHE A 228 -12.81 -22.04 -5.18
CA PHE A 228 -11.68 -21.96 -4.25
C PHE A 228 -12.00 -22.44 -2.84
N LEU A 229 -13.28 -22.63 -2.47
CA LEU A 229 -13.65 -23.36 -1.26
C LEU A 229 -13.16 -24.81 -1.27
N LYS A 230 -12.83 -25.38 -2.43
CA LYS A 230 -12.30 -26.74 -2.55
C LYS A 230 -10.78 -26.78 -2.75
N HIS A 231 -10.09 -25.64 -2.61
CA HIS A 231 -8.66 -25.56 -2.80
C HIS A 231 -7.90 -26.36 -1.74
N GLU A 232 -6.71 -26.90 -2.06
CA GLU A 232 -5.94 -27.71 -1.10
C GLU A 232 -5.33 -26.88 0.03
N ASN A 233 -4.91 -25.66 -0.28
CA ASN A 233 -4.38 -24.70 0.68
C ASN A 233 -5.50 -24.09 1.57
N PRO A 234 -5.45 -24.25 2.90
CA PRO A 234 -6.46 -23.72 3.82
C PRO A 234 -6.54 -22.19 3.85
N GLU A 235 -5.44 -21.48 3.60
CA GLU A 235 -5.44 -20.01 3.56
C GLU A 235 -6.26 -19.48 2.38
N ILE A 236 -6.16 -20.14 1.22
CA ILE A 236 -6.97 -19.83 0.05
C ILE A 236 -8.45 -20.10 0.33
N ARG A 237 -8.77 -21.23 0.99
CA ARG A 237 -10.16 -21.51 1.38
C ARG A 237 -10.70 -20.46 2.35
N LEU A 238 -9.89 -20.03 3.32
CA LEU A 238 -10.25 -18.96 4.26
C LEU A 238 -10.56 -17.65 3.54
N LEU A 239 -9.69 -17.24 2.61
CA LEU A 239 -9.91 -16.03 1.81
C LEU A 239 -11.14 -16.12 0.91
N ALA A 240 -11.45 -17.30 0.38
CA ALA A 240 -12.67 -17.51 -0.41
C ALA A 240 -13.92 -17.34 0.47
N VAL A 241 -13.90 -17.83 1.72
CA VAL A 241 -14.98 -17.58 2.69
C VAL A 241 -15.11 -16.09 3.00
N ASP A 242 -13.99 -15.40 3.23
CA ASP A 242 -14.00 -13.95 3.51
C ASP A 242 -14.48 -13.13 2.30
N ALA A 243 -14.14 -13.52 1.08
CA ALA A 243 -14.66 -12.90 -0.13
C ALA A 243 -16.17 -13.15 -0.33
N LEU A 244 -16.68 -14.35 0.02
CA LEU A 244 -18.12 -14.61 0.02
C LEU A 244 -18.86 -13.80 1.10
N ARG A 245 -18.17 -13.34 2.14
CA ARG A 245 -18.71 -12.50 3.22
C ARG A 245 -18.89 -11.03 2.86
N THR A 246 -18.13 -10.49 1.91
CA THR A 246 -18.21 -9.06 1.61
C THR A 246 -19.54 -8.62 1.01
N MET A 247 -20.38 -9.58 0.60
CA MET A 247 -21.80 -9.38 0.33
C MET A 247 -22.67 -9.82 1.52
N LEU A 248 -23.82 -9.17 1.73
CA LEU A 248 -24.91 -9.81 2.48
C LEU A 248 -25.22 -11.13 1.77
N PRO A 249 -25.04 -12.29 2.42
CA PRO A 249 -25.14 -13.56 1.72
C PRO A 249 -26.57 -13.73 1.21
N SER A 250 -26.68 -14.00 -0.08
CA SER A 250 -27.88 -14.63 -0.61
C SER A 250 -28.08 -15.99 0.08
N GLU A 251 -29.33 -16.45 0.18
CA GLU A 251 -29.63 -17.78 0.76
C GLU A 251 -28.81 -18.90 0.10
N GLU A 252 -28.53 -18.75 -1.19
CA GLU A 252 -27.67 -19.66 -1.96
C GLU A 252 -26.23 -19.71 -1.43
N GLU A 253 -25.62 -18.57 -1.09
CA GLU A 253 -24.24 -18.52 -0.57
C GLU A 253 -24.14 -19.10 0.84
N VAL A 254 -25.15 -18.85 1.68
CA VAL A 254 -25.25 -19.50 2.99
C VAL A 254 -25.32 -21.01 2.82
N GLU A 255 -26.13 -21.49 1.88
CA GLU A 255 -26.32 -22.93 1.66
C GLU A 255 -25.04 -23.60 1.13
N ILE A 256 -24.30 -22.94 0.24
CA ILE A 256 -22.99 -23.41 -0.23
C ILE A 256 -22.01 -23.55 0.95
N LEU A 257 -21.98 -22.56 1.84
CA LEU A 257 -21.09 -22.57 3.00
C LEU A 257 -21.50 -23.62 4.04
N LYS A 258 -22.80 -23.86 4.25
CA LYS A 258 -23.32 -24.97 5.07
C LYS A 258 -22.95 -26.34 4.52
N GLN A 259 -22.97 -26.50 3.19
CA GLN A 259 -22.50 -27.75 2.59
C GLN A 259 -20.99 -27.91 2.79
N HIS A 260 -20.24 -26.81 2.66
CA HIS A 260 -18.80 -26.83 2.79
C HIS A 260 -18.32 -27.13 4.22
N ILE A 261 -18.92 -26.51 5.25
CA ILE A 261 -18.52 -26.67 6.66
C ILE A 261 -18.54 -28.14 7.11
N SER A 262 -19.50 -28.93 6.60
CA SER A 262 -19.66 -30.35 6.89
C SER A 262 -18.49 -31.21 6.42
N SER A 263 -17.74 -30.73 5.43
CA SER A 263 -16.59 -31.42 4.81
C SER A 263 -15.25 -30.79 5.16
N GLU A 264 -15.23 -29.61 5.80
CA GLU A 264 -14.03 -28.86 6.06
C GLU A 264 -13.23 -29.46 7.23
N LYS A 265 -11.96 -29.75 6.99
CA LYS A 265 -11.06 -30.37 7.96
C LYS A 265 -10.29 -29.34 8.78
N ASP A 266 -10.02 -28.18 8.19
CA ASP A 266 -9.27 -27.11 8.85
C ASP A 266 -10.14 -26.35 9.85
N THR A 267 -9.67 -26.27 11.10
CA THR A 267 -10.42 -25.65 12.20
C THR A 267 -10.61 -24.15 12.02
N ALA A 268 -9.63 -23.45 11.42
CA ALA A 268 -9.72 -22.00 11.22
C ALA A 268 -10.73 -21.66 10.12
N VAL A 269 -10.69 -22.41 9.01
CA VAL A 269 -11.69 -22.28 7.93
C VAL A 269 -13.09 -22.63 8.46
N ARG A 270 -13.24 -23.74 9.19
CA ARG A 270 -14.53 -24.14 9.78
C ARG A 270 -15.10 -23.08 10.72
N SER A 271 -14.27 -22.55 11.62
CA SER A 271 -14.67 -21.50 12.56
C SER A 271 -15.08 -20.21 11.83
N ARG A 272 -14.38 -19.87 10.73
CA ARG A 272 -14.72 -18.70 9.91
C ARG A 272 -16.06 -18.87 9.20
N ILE A 273 -16.35 -20.05 8.67
CA ILE A 273 -17.64 -20.35 8.05
C ILE A 273 -18.76 -20.27 9.09
N SER A 274 -18.59 -20.94 10.24
CA SER A 274 -19.54 -20.91 11.37
C SER A 274 -19.94 -19.50 11.78
N LEU A 275 -18.93 -18.63 12.00
CA LEU A 275 -19.14 -17.23 12.34
C LEU A 275 -20.02 -16.50 11.31
N TYR A 276 -19.91 -16.88 10.03
CA TYR A 276 -20.62 -16.24 8.95
C TYR A 276 -22.03 -16.78 8.74
N ILE A 277 -22.23 -18.10 8.84
CA ILE A 277 -23.56 -18.72 8.70
C ILE A 277 -24.42 -18.61 9.98
N GLY A 278 -23.81 -18.18 11.10
CA GLY A 278 -24.48 -18.02 12.40
C GLY A 278 -24.67 -19.33 13.17
N GLU A 279 -23.82 -20.34 12.91
CA GLU A 279 -23.83 -21.66 13.56
C GLU A 279 -22.67 -21.84 14.55
#